data_AF-A0A956X208-F1
#
_entry.id   AF-A0A956X208-F1
#
_cell.length_a   1.000
_cell.length_b   1.000
_cell.length_c   1.000
_cell.angle_alpha   90.00
_cell.angle_beta   90.00
_cell.angle_gamma   90.00
#
_symmetry.space_group_name_H-M   'P 1'
#
loop_
_entity.id
_entity.type
_entity.pdbx_description
1 polymer ?
#
loop_
_entity_poly.entity_id
_entity_poly.type
_entity_poly.pdbx_seq_one_letter_code
_entity_poly.pdbx_strand_id
1 'polypeptide(L)'
;RYYVTQDNDLERINSQVVEDLGEVNMSDGQTLVDFVTWAVANYPADKYALILSDHGLGWPGGWSDPDPRSSGDRSIPLAAAIGDQLYLMELDQALGEIRAATGIDKFELVGLDACLMSHMEVFNALEEHARYGVASQETEPALGWAYTSFLNQLVNNPAMNGAGLGATVVDTYIRDDQRIVDDRARQQLIGGQRASAAQVAQQLESNITLSAIDLSAMPELNASVNQLALALQEADQRAVAKARSYAQPFTSIFGSDVPPSYIDLGHFAQLAAQETRNPDVAQAGQNVLDALSNAVIAERHGAKKSGATGFSIYFPNSQLYRNPAAGPQSYTAIADRFAADSLWDDYLAFHYTGRRFEAGDSMLVVPDRDQPVEAPGAGQITLSPVELSDSVAAPGQPVLMSSAVHGENIGHIYFFAGYQDRQANSIYVADSDFLTSDDTREISGVYYPEWGEGDFTLEFEWEPIVFALDDGENTVQALLAPQSYGAAAENAVYTVDGVYTYTDGEQRAARLYLSDGELRNVYGFTDAAQTGAPREILPQPGDRFTVSQQWYDLSSDGQMGTPAVQDGGTIVFGSDPVTWKILDAAPGEYVIGFIAEDLDGNRTDSYTQVTVP
;
A
#
# COMPACT_ATOMS: atom_id res chain seq x y z
N ARG A 1 -15.54 26.77 -9.96
CA ARG A 1 -14.48 27.52 -9.23
C ARG A 1 -15.09 28.22 -8.02
N TYR A 2 -14.48 28.05 -6.84
CA TYR A 2 -14.92 28.67 -5.58
C TYR A 2 -13.85 29.62 -5.04
N TYR A 3 -14.26 30.77 -4.51
CA TYR A 3 -13.43 31.60 -3.65
C TYR A 3 -13.69 31.17 -2.21
N VAL A 4 -12.83 30.29 -1.71
CA VAL A 4 -13.00 29.65 -0.42
C VAL A 4 -12.70 30.63 0.71
N THR A 5 -13.68 30.83 1.58
CA THR A 5 -13.55 31.68 2.78
C THR A 5 -13.89 30.87 4.01
N GLN A 6 -13.25 31.18 5.13
CA GLN A 6 -13.56 30.54 6.41
C GLN A 6 -15.04 30.69 6.76
N ASP A 7 -15.68 29.56 7.05
CA ASP A 7 -16.98 29.50 7.70
C ASP A 7 -16.93 28.47 8.86
N ASN A 8 -18.06 28.27 9.56
CA ASN A 8 -18.16 27.34 10.68
C ASN A 8 -19.18 26.21 10.39
N ASP A 9 -19.60 26.04 9.13
CA ASP A 9 -20.60 25.04 8.75
C ASP A 9 -19.90 23.82 8.15
N LEU A 10 -19.71 22.79 8.96
CA LEU A 10 -19.08 21.53 8.54
C LEU A 10 -19.94 20.72 7.57
N GLU A 11 -21.21 21.09 7.35
CA GLU A 11 -22.15 20.36 6.50
C GLU A 11 -22.39 21.07 5.15
N ARG A 12 -21.95 22.33 4.98
CA ARG A 12 -22.21 23.11 3.76
C ARG A 12 -21.08 24.09 3.41
N ILE A 13 -20.69 24.09 2.14
CA ILE A 13 -19.79 25.11 1.58
C ILE A 13 -20.57 26.41 1.38
N ASN A 14 -20.30 27.43 2.21
CA ASN A 14 -20.92 28.77 2.05
C ASN A 14 -20.06 29.74 1.24
N SER A 15 -18.94 29.26 0.72
CA SER A 15 -18.00 30.03 -0.10
C SER A 15 -18.60 30.51 -1.42
N GLN A 16 -18.11 31.63 -1.92
CA GLN A 16 -18.63 32.24 -3.16
C GLN A 16 -18.28 31.36 -4.38
N VAL A 17 -19.29 30.98 -5.17
CA VAL A 17 -19.08 30.48 -6.53
C VAL A 17 -18.64 31.66 -7.40
N VAL A 18 -17.39 31.62 -7.88
CA VAL A 18 -16.86 32.69 -8.75
C VAL A 18 -17.21 32.42 -10.20
N GLU A 19 -17.18 31.15 -10.60
CA GLU A 19 -17.44 30.72 -11.97
C GLU A 19 -17.87 29.26 -11.97
N ASP A 20 -18.91 28.96 -12.74
CA ASP A 20 -19.36 27.61 -13.05
C ASP A 20 -18.84 27.25 -14.44
N LEU A 21 -17.95 26.25 -14.51
CA LEU A 21 -17.30 25.82 -15.75
C LEU A 21 -18.10 24.72 -16.48
N GLY A 22 -19.19 24.22 -15.87
CA GLY A 22 -19.82 22.97 -16.29
C GLY A 22 -18.92 21.76 -16.07
N GLU A 23 -19.18 20.70 -16.83
CA GLU A 23 -18.36 19.47 -16.83
C GLU A 23 -17.03 19.74 -17.53
N VAL A 24 -15.93 19.48 -16.84
CA VAL A 24 -14.56 19.57 -17.37
C VAL A 24 -13.77 18.36 -16.87
N ASN A 25 -12.88 17.84 -17.71
CA ASN A 25 -12.03 16.71 -17.35
C ASN A 25 -11.01 17.14 -16.29
N MET A 26 -11.20 16.71 -15.04
CA MET A 26 -10.31 17.05 -13.92
C MET A 26 -9.04 16.21 -13.88
N SER A 27 -8.95 15.11 -14.65
CA SER A 27 -7.72 14.36 -14.86
C SER A 27 -6.84 14.92 -16.00
N ASP A 28 -7.30 15.94 -16.74
CA ASP A 28 -6.51 16.59 -17.79
C ASP A 28 -5.56 17.65 -17.20
N GLY A 29 -4.26 17.51 -17.44
CA GLY A 29 -3.25 18.49 -17.06
C GLY A 29 -3.54 19.91 -17.56
N GLN A 30 -4.19 20.07 -18.72
CA GLN A 30 -4.57 21.38 -19.24
C GLN A 30 -5.65 22.06 -18.39
N THR A 31 -6.58 21.30 -17.80
CA THR A 31 -7.57 21.83 -16.86
C THR A 31 -6.88 22.40 -15.62
N LEU A 32 -5.84 21.74 -15.12
CA LEU A 32 -5.00 22.23 -14.04
C LEU A 32 -4.25 23.52 -14.43
N VAL A 33 -3.63 23.54 -15.62
CA VAL A 33 -2.95 24.74 -16.16
C VAL A 33 -3.91 25.93 -16.21
N ASP A 34 -5.10 25.72 -16.75
CA ASP A 34 -6.14 26.75 -16.89
C ASP A 34 -6.63 27.25 -15.53
N PHE A 35 -6.83 26.35 -14.57
CA PHE A 35 -7.24 26.71 -13.22
C PHE A 35 -6.19 27.56 -12.50
N VAL A 36 -4.93 27.14 -12.48
CA VAL A 36 -3.88 27.85 -11.74
C VAL A 36 -3.52 29.17 -12.43
N THR A 37 -3.45 29.20 -13.76
CA THR A 37 -3.20 30.45 -14.50
C THR A 37 -4.30 31.47 -14.24
N TRP A 38 -5.56 31.04 -14.23
CA TRP A 38 -6.68 31.90 -13.85
C TRP A 38 -6.57 32.39 -12.40
N ALA A 39 -6.23 31.50 -11.46
CA ALA A 39 -6.12 31.85 -10.05
C ALA A 39 -5.02 32.90 -9.82
N VAL A 40 -3.85 32.72 -10.43
CA VAL A 40 -2.72 33.66 -10.32
C VAL A 40 -3.07 35.03 -10.92
N ALA A 41 -3.75 35.05 -12.08
CA ALA A 41 -4.13 36.30 -12.73
C ALA A 41 -5.16 37.11 -11.92
N ASN A 42 -6.09 36.45 -11.23
CA ASN A 42 -7.16 37.10 -10.47
C ASN A 42 -6.79 37.37 -9.01
N TYR A 43 -5.88 36.57 -8.44
CA TYR A 43 -5.47 36.62 -7.04
C TYR A 43 -3.93 36.61 -6.95
N PRO A 44 -3.27 37.71 -7.34
CA PRO A 44 -1.81 37.81 -7.29
C PRO A 44 -1.29 37.75 -5.85
N ALA A 45 -0.22 36.98 -5.63
CA ALA A 45 0.44 36.79 -4.34
C ALA A 45 1.96 36.63 -4.52
N ASP A 46 2.72 36.85 -3.45
CA ASP A 46 4.19 36.66 -3.46
C ASP A 46 4.59 35.18 -3.44
N LYS A 47 3.71 34.31 -2.95
CA LYS A 47 3.92 32.87 -2.78
C LYS A 47 2.62 32.14 -3.11
N TYR A 48 2.76 30.98 -3.75
CA TYR A 48 1.64 30.12 -4.10
C TYR A 48 1.84 28.73 -3.51
N ALA A 49 0.83 28.23 -2.80
CA ALA A 49 0.72 26.82 -2.46
C ALA A 49 -0.35 26.19 -3.34
N LEU A 50 -0.06 25.02 -3.89
CA LEU A 50 -0.99 24.23 -4.69
C LEU A 50 -1.24 22.92 -3.95
N ILE A 51 -2.49 22.59 -3.67
CA ILE A 51 -2.87 21.32 -3.05
C ILE A 51 -3.77 20.57 -4.03
N LEU A 52 -3.36 19.37 -4.41
CA LEU A 52 -4.14 18.45 -5.23
C LEU A 52 -4.73 17.38 -4.30
N SER A 53 -6.05 17.20 -4.33
CA SER A 53 -6.76 16.28 -3.45
C SER A 53 -7.69 15.39 -4.26
N ASP A 54 -7.42 14.08 -4.21
CA ASP A 54 -8.24 12.97 -4.70
C ASP A 54 -7.48 11.66 -4.37
N HIS A 55 -7.80 10.58 -5.08
CA HIS A 55 -7.02 9.35 -5.15
C HIS A 55 -5.60 9.55 -5.69
N GLY A 56 -4.65 8.80 -5.12
CA GLY A 56 -3.28 8.72 -5.59
C GLY A 56 -2.83 7.27 -5.77
N LEU A 57 -1.87 7.07 -6.65
CA LEU A 57 -1.33 5.77 -7.06
C LEU A 57 0.19 5.69 -6.87
N GLY A 58 0.85 6.77 -6.45
CA GLY A 58 2.31 6.87 -6.41
C GLY A 58 2.91 7.23 -7.76
N TRP A 59 3.90 6.47 -8.24
CA TRP A 59 4.57 6.77 -9.52
C TRP A 59 3.63 6.84 -10.74
N PRO A 60 2.50 6.11 -10.82
CA PRO A 60 1.56 6.30 -11.93
C PRO A 60 0.89 7.68 -11.94
N GLY A 61 0.88 8.42 -10.83
CA GLY A 61 0.09 9.64 -10.68
C GLY A 61 -1.19 9.39 -9.88
N GLY A 62 -2.31 9.92 -10.33
CA GLY A 62 -3.60 9.80 -9.63
C GLY A 62 -4.64 10.76 -10.20
N TRP A 63 -5.57 11.21 -9.35
CA TRP A 63 -6.64 12.16 -9.68
C TRP A 63 -7.45 11.72 -10.91
N SER A 64 -8.45 10.89 -10.66
CA SER A 64 -9.25 10.25 -11.71
C SER A 64 -10.51 11.04 -12.03
N ASP A 65 -10.91 11.07 -13.31
CA ASP A 65 -12.22 11.58 -13.72
C ASP A 65 -13.07 10.42 -14.28
N PRO A 66 -14.26 10.13 -13.70
CA PRO A 66 -15.14 9.09 -14.21
C PRO A 66 -15.87 9.46 -15.52
N ASP A 67 -15.69 10.65 -16.14
CA ASP A 67 -16.31 10.97 -17.43
C ASP A 67 -15.80 10.02 -18.55
N PRO A 68 -16.66 9.15 -19.13
CA PRO A 68 -16.27 8.19 -20.16
C PRO A 68 -15.83 8.80 -21.50
N ARG A 69 -15.83 10.13 -21.62
CA ARG A 69 -15.42 10.85 -22.84
C ARG A 69 -13.92 11.10 -22.93
N SER A 70 -13.18 11.05 -21.83
CA SER A 70 -11.73 11.08 -21.87
C SER A 70 -11.16 9.66 -21.88
N SER A 71 -9.98 9.51 -22.47
CA SER A 71 -9.17 8.32 -22.25
C SER A 71 -7.72 8.74 -22.33
N GLY A 72 -6.94 8.39 -21.32
CA GLY A 72 -5.50 8.63 -21.28
C GLY A 72 -4.75 8.00 -22.46
N ASP A 73 -3.44 8.21 -22.51
CA ASP A 73 -2.61 7.68 -23.60
C ASP A 73 -2.59 6.15 -23.61
N ARG A 74 -3.41 5.56 -24.48
CA ARG A 74 -3.53 4.11 -24.65
C ARG A 74 -2.27 3.45 -25.24
N SER A 75 -1.22 4.22 -25.58
CA SER A 75 0.08 3.68 -25.95
C SER A 75 0.84 3.13 -24.73
N ILE A 76 0.56 3.64 -23.54
CA ILE A 76 1.14 3.19 -22.27
C ILE A 76 0.29 2.02 -21.74
N PRO A 77 0.86 0.83 -21.49
CA PRO A 77 0.08 -0.33 -21.10
C PRO A 77 -0.74 -0.12 -19.82
N LEU A 78 -0.21 0.58 -18.82
CA LEU A 78 -0.95 0.91 -17.61
C LEU A 78 -2.15 1.80 -17.91
N ALA A 79 -1.97 2.88 -18.68
CA ALA A 79 -3.06 3.78 -19.01
C ALA A 79 -4.14 3.11 -19.88
N ALA A 80 -3.74 2.16 -20.73
CA ALA A 80 -4.69 1.31 -21.45
C ALA A 80 -5.51 0.39 -20.52
N ALA A 81 -4.97 0.04 -19.35
CA ALA A 81 -5.62 -0.83 -18.37
C ALA A 81 -6.52 -0.05 -17.39
N ILE A 82 -6.08 1.10 -16.87
CA ILE A 82 -6.76 1.83 -15.79
C ILE A 82 -7.47 3.12 -16.22
N GLY A 83 -7.32 3.54 -17.48
CA GLY A 83 -8.09 4.66 -18.04
C GLY A 83 -7.43 6.03 -17.89
N ASP A 84 -8.25 7.08 -17.80
CA ASP A 84 -7.76 8.45 -17.67
C ASP A 84 -7.45 8.79 -16.21
N GLN A 85 -6.25 9.34 -15.99
CA GLN A 85 -5.71 9.77 -14.71
C GLN A 85 -4.86 11.00 -15.02
N LEU A 86 -4.64 11.88 -14.06
CA LEU A 86 -3.53 12.83 -14.16
C LEU A 86 -2.24 12.07 -13.88
N TYR A 87 -1.58 11.62 -14.95
CA TYR A 87 -0.35 10.84 -14.84
C TYR A 87 0.83 11.72 -14.42
N LEU A 88 1.88 11.12 -13.83
CA LEU A 88 2.99 11.87 -13.24
C LEU A 88 3.74 12.76 -14.25
N MET A 89 3.99 12.26 -15.48
CA MET A 89 4.59 13.06 -16.55
C MET A 89 3.70 14.22 -17.03
N GLU A 90 2.37 14.04 -16.99
CA GLU A 90 1.41 15.10 -17.33
C GLU A 90 1.37 16.17 -16.23
N LEU A 91 1.47 15.77 -14.96
CA LEU A 91 1.60 16.69 -13.83
C LEU A 91 2.89 17.53 -13.93
N ASP A 92 4.03 16.90 -14.21
CA ASP A 92 5.31 17.60 -14.44
C ASP A 92 5.18 18.63 -15.57
N GLN A 93 4.63 18.21 -16.72
CA GLN A 93 4.37 19.10 -17.85
C GLN A 93 3.45 20.27 -17.47
N ALA A 94 2.32 19.99 -16.82
CA ALA A 94 1.35 21.00 -16.41
C ALA A 94 1.97 22.03 -15.46
N LEU A 95 2.77 21.61 -14.49
CA LEU A 95 3.47 22.50 -13.58
C LEU A 95 4.49 23.38 -14.30
N GLY A 96 5.21 22.83 -15.27
CA GLY A 96 6.12 23.59 -16.13
C GLY A 96 5.40 24.65 -16.97
N GLU A 97 4.27 24.29 -17.57
CA GLU A 97 3.42 25.20 -18.34
C GLU A 97 2.82 26.33 -17.48
N ILE A 98 2.35 26.00 -16.28
CA ILE A 98 1.86 27.00 -15.31
C ILE A 98 2.96 28.02 -15.01
N ARG A 99 4.18 27.57 -14.68
CA ARG A 99 5.30 28.47 -14.38
C ARG A 99 5.62 29.38 -15.57
N ALA A 100 5.65 28.82 -16.78
CA ALA A 100 5.88 29.59 -18.00
C ALA A 100 4.78 30.64 -18.27
N ALA A 101 3.52 30.29 -18.04
CA ALA A 101 2.37 31.17 -18.29
C ALA A 101 2.21 32.27 -17.23
N THR A 102 2.55 31.97 -15.97
CA THR A 102 2.30 32.85 -14.82
C THR A 102 3.52 33.67 -14.40
N GLY A 103 4.73 33.22 -14.74
CA GLY A 103 5.98 33.81 -14.25
C GLY A 103 6.34 33.39 -12.83
N ILE A 104 5.66 32.39 -12.25
CA ILE A 104 6.04 31.79 -10.98
C ILE A 104 7.39 31.07 -11.16
N ASP A 105 8.39 31.45 -10.35
CA ASP A 105 9.69 30.76 -10.33
C ASP A 105 9.53 29.32 -9.82
N LYS A 106 8.99 29.15 -8.61
CA LYS A 106 8.54 27.87 -8.05
C LYS A 106 7.33 28.12 -7.15
N PHE A 107 6.44 27.15 -7.05
CA PHE A 107 5.46 27.10 -5.97
C PHE A 107 6.20 27.09 -4.63
N GLU A 108 5.65 27.77 -3.63
CA GLU A 108 6.19 27.68 -2.28
C GLU A 108 5.98 26.26 -1.76
N LEU A 109 4.81 25.66 -1.96
CA LEU A 109 4.51 24.29 -1.56
C LEU A 109 3.60 23.61 -2.58
N VAL A 110 3.87 22.36 -2.91
CA VAL A 110 2.92 21.47 -3.57
C VAL A 110 2.53 20.37 -2.58
N GLY A 111 1.24 20.30 -2.25
CA GLY A 111 0.69 19.29 -1.37
C GLY A 111 -0.12 18.28 -2.16
N LEU A 112 0.10 16.99 -1.90
CA LEU A 112 -0.62 15.89 -2.52
C LEU A 112 -1.43 15.20 -1.41
N ASP A 113 -2.65 15.71 -1.17
CA ASP A 113 -3.63 15.15 -0.23
C ASP A 113 -4.31 13.95 -0.93
N ALA A 114 -3.48 12.93 -1.15
CA ALA A 114 -3.73 11.78 -2.00
C ALA A 114 -2.86 10.59 -1.57
N CYS A 115 -3.43 9.39 -1.69
CA CYS A 115 -2.79 8.15 -1.25
C CYS A 115 -1.45 7.89 -1.98
N LEU A 116 -0.46 7.32 -1.28
CA LEU A 116 0.75 6.74 -1.88
C LEU A 116 1.66 7.73 -2.64
N MET A 117 1.50 9.04 -2.48
CA MET A 117 2.25 10.03 -3.27
C MET A 117 3.66 10.36 -2.76
N SER A 118 4.06 9.89 -1.57
CA SER A 118 5.36 10.20 -0.96
C SER A 118 6.47 9.29 -1.51
N HIS A 119 6.75 9.45 -2.80
CA HIS A 119 7.63 8.62 -3.61
C HIS A 119 8.85 9.41 -4.11
N MET A 120 10.00 8.73 -4.27
CA MET A 120 11.14 9.29 -4.98
C MET A 120 10.76 9.78 -6.38
N GLU A 121 9.98 8.98 -7.11
CA GLU A 121 9.50 9.31 -8.45
C GLU A 121 8.71 10.62 -8.46
N VAL A 122 7.79 10.76 -7.50
CA VAL A 122 6.88 11.90 -7.41
C VAL A 122 7.62 13.16 -6.99
N PHE A 123 8.46 13.11 -5.95
CA PHE A 123 9.20 14.29 -5.51
C PHE A 123 10.22 14.74 -6.54
N ASN A 124 10.80 13.82 -7.34
CA ASN A 124 11.65 14.20 -8.48
C ASN A 124 10.87 14.97 -9.55
N ALA A 125 9.63 14.56 -9.85
CA ALA A 125 8.74 15.29 -10.76
C ALA A 125 8.39 16.70 -10.25
N LEU A 126 8.31 16.89 -8.93
CA LEU A 126 7.99 18.18 -8.32
C LEU A 126 9.18 19.12 -8.14
N GLU A 127 10.40 18.58 -8.08
CA GLU A 127 11.59 19.31 -7.63
C GLU A 127 11.78 20.64 -8.38
N GLU A 128 11.69 20.63 -9.70
CA GLU A 128 11.92 21.84 -10.49
C GLU A 128 10.83 22.89 -10.31
N HIS A 129 9.65 22.50 -9.84
CA HIS A 129 8.45 23.33 -9.81
C HIS A 129 8.09 23.86 -8.44
N ALA A 130 8.54 23.22 -7.36
CA ALA A 130 8.18 23.58 -6.00
C ALA A 130 9.40 23.64 -5.06
N ARG A 131 9.28 24.42 -3.98
CA ARG A 131 10.30 24.45 -2.92
C ARG A 131 10.10 23.34 -1.89
N TYR A 132 8.84 23.04 -1.57
CA TYR A 132 8.48 22.03 -0.59
C TYR A 132 7.37 21.12 -1.12
N GLY A 133 7.43 19.84 -0.77
CA GLY A 133 6.41 18.84 -1.06
C GLY A 133 5.76 18.32 0.22
N VAL A 134 4.48 17.92 0.18
CA VAL A 134 3.84 17.18 1.28
C VAL A 134 3.03 16.02 0.71
N ALA A 135 3.26 14.81 1.20
CA ALA A 135 2.58 13.60 0.70
C ALA A 135 2.64 12.43 1.71
N SER A 136 1.81 11.41 1.50
CA SER A 136 1.79 10.17 2.29
C SER A 136 2.41 8.97 1.54
N GLN A 137 3.17 8.13 2.22
CA GLN A 137 3.67 6.84 1.70
C GLN A 137 2.57 5.77 1.64
N GLU A 138 1.58 5.88 2.54
CA GLU A 138 0.45 4.97 2.67
C GLU A 138 -0.86 5.61 2.16
N THR A 139 -1.94 4.85 2.10
CA THR A 139 -3.30 5.37 1.95
C THR A 139 -3.63 6.38 3.05
N GLU A 140 -4.27 7.48 2.65
CA GLU A 140 -4.77 8.50 3.58
C GLU A 140 -6.23 8.22 3.96
N PRO A 141 -6.66 8.50 5.21
CA PRO A 141 -8.06 8.43 5.57
C PRO A 141 -8.90 9.41 4.73
N ALA A 142 -10.15 9.08 4.45
CA ALA A 142 -11.11 9.91 3.70
C ALA A 142 -11.37 11.28 4.37
N LEU A 143 -10.87 11.48 5.59
CA LEU A 143 -10.85 12.77 6.24
C LEU A 143 -9.96 13.80 5.53
N GLY A 144 -8.87 13.34 4.91
CA GLY A 144 -7.82 14.18 4.35
C GLY A 144 -7.05 14.93 5.43
N TRP A 145 -6.49 16.08 5.06
CA TRP A 145 -5.68 16.91 5.96
C TRP A 145 -6.52 17.79 6.89
N ALA A 146 -5.94 18.21 8.02
CA ALA A 146 -6.61 19.10 8.98
C ALA A 146 -6.63 20.58 8.51
N TYR A 147 -7.30 20.85 7.37
CA TYR A 147 -7.34 22.16 6.69
C TYR A 147 -7.61 23.33 7.61
N THR A 148 -8.59 23.20 8.51
CA THR A 148 -8.92 24.28 9.45
C THR A 148 -7.74 24.59 10.37
N SER A 149 -7.01 23.58 10.85
CA SER A 149 -5.91 23.80 11.80
C SER A 149 -4.72 24.47 11.12
N PHE A 150 -4.18 23.89 10.04
CA PHE A 150 -2.97 24.43 9.42
C PHE A 150 -3.21 25.80 8.74
N LEU A 151 -4.38 26.02 8.13
CA LEU A 151 -4.72 27.33 7.56
C LEU A 151 -4.86 28.41 8.65
N ASN A 152 -5.41 28.08 9.82
CA ASN A 152 -5.47 29.03 10.93
C ASN A 152 -4.07 29.41 11.43
N GLN A 153 -3.12 28.47 11.45
CA GLN A 153 -1.73 28.78 11.81
C GLN A 153 -1.09 29.72 10.77
N LEU A 154 -1.36 29.52 9.48
CA LEU A 154 -0.91 30.44 8.43
C LEU A 154 -1.55 31.83 8.55
N VAL A 155 -2.85 31.92 8.85
CA VAL A 155 -3.53 33.22 9.09
C VAL A 155 -2.93 33.96 10.28
N ASN A 156 -2.60 33.23 11.36
CA ASN A 156 -1.98 33.81 12.56
C ASN A 156 -0.50 34.18 12.35
N ASN A 157 0.18 33.56 11.38
CA ASN A 157 1.55 33.84 11.02
C ASN A 157 1.75 33.88 9.49
N PRO A 158 1.30 34.94 8.80
CA PRO A 158 1.35 35.02 7.34
C PRO A 158 2.78 35.13 6.79
N ALA A 159 3.79 35.30 7.65
CA ALA A 159 5.20 35.28 7.27
C ALA A 159 5.79 33.85 7.22
N MET A 160 5.02 32.82 7.57
CA MET A 160 5.41 31.41 7.49
C MET A 160 5.88 31.07 6.06
N ASN A 161 7.00 30.36 5.96
CA ASN A 161 7.49 29.80 4.70
C ASN A 161 6.90 28.41 4.45
N GLY A 162 7.12 27.84 3.27
CA GLY A 162 6.58 26.54 2.91
C GLY A 162 7.08 25.40 3.79
N ALA A 163 8.33 25.46 4.30
CA ALA A 163 8.81 24.51 5.31
C ALA A 163 7.95 24.52 6.57
N GLY A 164 7.69 25.71 7.12
CA GLY A 164 6.80 25.87 8.27
C GLY A 164 5.37 25.43 7.99
N LEU A 165 4.84 25.76 6.80
CA LEU A 165 3.50 25.35 6.39
C LEU A 165 3.39 23.82 6.26
N GLY A 166 4.34 23.18 5.58
CA GLY A 166 4.38 21.72 5.43
C GLY A 166 4.55 21.00 6.76
N ALA A 167 5.42 21.49 7.64
CA ALA A 167 5.53 20.98 9.01
C ALA A 167 4.20 21.09 9.76
N THR A 168 3.49 22.21 9.64
CA THR A 168 2.16 22.36 10.26
C THR A 168 1.14 21.37 9.67
N VAL A 169 1.15 21.10 8.36
CA VAL A 169 0.27 20.09 7.76
C VAL A 169 0.52 18.73 8.42
N VAL A 170 1.77 18.28 8.51
CA VAL A 170 2.16 17.02 9.14
C VAL A 170 1.84 16.98 10.65
N ASP A 171 2.10 18.08 11.36
CA ASP A 171 1.89 18.15 12.81
C ASP A 171 0.41 18.07 13.20
N THR A 172 -0.45 18.69 12.40
CA THR A 172 -1.90 18.77 12.65
C THR A 172 -2.68 17.58 12.09
N TYR A 173 -2.06 16.80 11.21
CA TYR A 173 -2.69 15.67 10.52
C TYR A 173 -3.37 14.71 11.51
N ILE A 174 -4.66 14.43 11.25
CA ILE A 174 -5.60 13.70 12.11
C ILE A 174 -5.90 14.35 13.47
N ARG A 175 -4.91 14.81 14.24
CA ARG A 175 -5.11 15.28 15.63
C ARG A 175 -6.05 16.47 15.75
N ASP A 176 -5.89 17.43 14.86
CA ASP A 176 -6.58 18.71 14.93
C ASP A 176 -7.67 18.86 13.87
N ASP A 177 -8.05 17.76 13.22
CA ASP A 177 -9.12 17.80 12.25
C ASP A 177 -10.46 18.15 12.91
N GLN A 178 -11.22 19.05 12.29
CA GLN A 178 -12.48 19.53 12.86
C GLN A 178 -13.54 18.44 13.02
N ARG A 179 -13.56 17.41 12.17
CA ARG A 179 -14.46 16.27 12.35
C ARG A 179 -14.07 15.39 13.53
N ILE A 180 -12.86 15.53 14.05
CA ILE A 180 -12.39 14.82 15.25
C ILE A 180 -12.53 15.71 16.48
N VAL A 181 -12.17 16.99 16.43
CA VAL A 181 -12.21 17.86 17.62
C VAL A 181 -13.60 18.39 17.94
N ASP A 182 -14.48 18.58 16.96
CA ASP A 182 -15.88 18.96 17.21
C ASP A 182 -16.70 17.76 17.73
N ASP A 183 -17.41 17.95 18.84
CA ASP A 183 -18.14 16.87 19.52
C ASP A 183 -19.24 16.25 18.65
N ARG A 184 -19.95 17.06 17.84
CA ARG A 184 -21.06 16.57 17.01
C ARG A 184 -20.53 15.89 15.76
N ALA A 185 -19.56 16.50 15.09
CA ALA A 185 -18.94 15.92 13.91
C ALA A 185 -18.22 14.61 14.26
N ARG A 186 -17.54 14.55 15.42
CA ARG A 186 -16.90 13.32 15.90
C ARG A 186 -17.92 12.22 16.14
N GLN A 187 -19.05 12.53 16.78
CA GLN A 187 -20.13 11.54 16.97
C GLN A 187 -20.67 11.01 15.63
N GLN A 188 -20.77 11.84 14.60
CA GLN A 188 -21.17 11.38 13.26
C GLN A 188 -20.09 10.50 12.62
N LEU A 189 -18.81 10.88 12.73
CA LEU A 189 -17.68 10.15 12.18
C LEU A 189 -17.57 8.72 12.74
N ILE A 190 -17.79 8.54 14.05
CA ILE A 190 -17.69 7.23 14.73
C ILE A 190 -19.05 6.52 14.88
N GLY A 191 -20.03 6.84 14.04
CA GLY A 191 -21.31 6.13 14.02
C GLY A 191 -22.14 6.24 15.32
N GLY A 192 -22.00 7.33 16.05
CA GLY A 192 -22.72 7.60 17.31
C GLY A 192 -22.08 6.99 18.56
N GLN A 193 -20.92 6.34 18.43
CA GLN A 193 -20.16 5.83 19.56
C GLN A 193 -19.65 6.95 20.48
N ARG A 194 -19.24 6.60 21.70
CA ARG A 194 -18.66 7.53 22.67
C ARG A 194 -17.16 7.35 22.76
N ALA A 195 -16.42 8.21 22.06
CA ALA A 195 -14.97 8.33 22.19
C ALA A 195 -14.55 9.80 22.33
N SER A 196 -13.47 10.04 23.07
CA SER A 196 -12.81 11.34 23.09
C SER A 196 -12.07 11.61 21.77
N ALA A 197 -11.83 12.88 21.44
CA ALA A 197 -11.03 13.24 20.27
C ALA A 197 -9.66 12.53 20.26
N ALA A 198 -9.01 12.45 21.41
CA ALA A 198 -7.72 11.76 21.56
C ALA A 198 -7.79 10.27 21.22
N GLN A 199 -8.85 9.58 21.62
CA GLN A 199 -9.04 8.16 21.31
C GLN A 199 -9.30 7.94 19.81
N VAL A 200 -10.14 8.77 19.20
CA VAL A 200 -10.43 8.71 17.76
C VAL A 200 -9.17 9.02 16.94
N ALA A 201 -8.45 10.09 17.31
CA ALA A 201 -7.18 10.44 16.68
C ALA A 201 -6.17 9.30 16.81
N GLN A 202 -5.97 8.73 18.00
CA GLN A 202 -5.03 7.62 18.21
C GLN A 202 -5.35 6.40 17.33
N GLN A 203 -6.65 6.08 17.16
CA GLN A 203 -7.07 4.97 16.31
C GLN A 203 -6.77 5.25 14.83
N LEU A 204 -7.16 6.42 14.33
CA LEU A 204 -6.93 6.81 12.95
C LEU A 204 -5.44 7.00 12.64
N GLU A 205 -4.66 7.47 13.61
CA GLU A 205 -3.21 7.61 13.50
C GLU A 205 -2.48 6.26 13.41
N SER A 206 -3.12 5.12 13.70
CA SER A 206 -2.40 3.84 13.80
C SER A 206 -1.85 3.33 12.47
N ASN A 207 -2.45 3.71 11.34
CA ASN A 207 -2.13 3.20 10.01
C ASN A 207 -2.00 4.32 8.96
N ILE A 208 -1.31 5.41 9.30
CA ILE A 208 -1.08 6.55 8.41
C ILE A 208 0.42 6.81 8.23
N THR A 209 0.73 7.60 7.22
CA THR A 209 2.01 8.29 7.07
C THR A 209 1.76 9.71 6.55
N LEU A 210 2.64 10.66 6.81
CA LEU A 210 2.70 11.95 6.10
C LEU A 210 4.08 12.55 6.27
N SER A 211 4.65 13.07 5.18
CA SER A 211 5.95 13.74 5.22
C SER A 211 5.90 15.10 4.54
N ALA A 212 6.68 16.05 5.05
CA ALA A 212 6.97 17.33 4.42
C ALA A 212 8.45 17.37 4.02
N ILE A 213 8.72 17.66 2.75
CA ILE A 213 10.02 17.49 2.12
C ILE A 213 10.55 18.84 1.61
N ASP A 214 11.84 19.11 1.86
CA ASP A 214 12.60 20.15 1.15
C ASP A 214 13.04 19.61 -0.22
N LEU A 215 12.39 20.09 -1.27
CA LEU A 215 12.66 19.60 -2.62
C LEU A 215 14.03 20.03 -3.13
N SER A 216 14.68 21.04 -2.53
CA SER A 216 16.04 21.41 -2.91
C SER A 216 17.10 20.38 -2.51
N ALA A 217 16.76 19.41 -1.65
CA ALA A 217 17.63 18.30 -1.26
C ALA A 217 17.53 17.08 -2.19
N MET A 218 16.55 17.04 -3.10
CA MET A 218 16.32 15.92 -4.02
C MET A 218 17.52 15.58 -4.91
N PRO A 219 18.34 16.53 -5.42
CA PRO A 219 19.52 16.17 -6.22
C PRO A 219 20.56 15.36 -5.44
N GLU A 220 20.76 15.69 -4.16
CA GLU A 220 21.70 14.98 -3.28
C GLU A 220 21.16 13.60 -2.91
N LEU A 221 19.84 13.51 -2.66
CA LEU A 221 19.18 12.24 -2.41
C LEU A 221 19.22 11.31 -3.63
N ASN A 222 18.90 11.81 -4.82
CA ASN A 222 19.04 11.06 -6.08
C ASN A 222 20.47 10.61 -6.33
N ALA A 223 21.46 11.48 -6.10
CA ALA A 223 22.86 11.10 -6.23
C ALA A 223 23.24 9.97 -5.26
N SER A 224 22.69 9.97 -4.04
CA SER A 224 22.90 8.91 -3.05
C SER A 224 22.19 7.61 -3.44
N VAL A 225 20.98 7.68 -4.00
CA VAL A 225 20.27 6.53 -4.57
C VAL A 225 21.03 5.95 -5.77
N ASN A 226 21.61 6.77 -6.63
CA ASN A 226 22.44 6.33 -7.75
C ASN A 226 23.72 5.61 -7.27
N GLN A 227 24.34 6.09 -6.18
CA GLN A 227 25.46 5.40 -5.54
C GLN A 227 25.03 4.05 -4.95
N LEU A 228 23.85 3.99 -4.34
CA LEU A 228 23.28 2.74 -3.83
C LEU A 228 23.03 1.75 -4.97
N ALA A 229 22.38 2.19 -6.07
CA ALA A 229 22.16 1.38 -7.27
C ALA A 229 23.47 0.75 -7.81
N LEU A 230 24.53 1.55 -7.93
CA LEU A 230 25.85 1.07 -8.37
C LEU A 230 26.47 0.07 -7.39
N ALA A 231 26.32 0.29 -6.07
CA ALA A 231 26.83 -0.64 -5.05
C ALA A 231 26.03 -1.96 -5.04
N LEU A 232 24.70 -1.88 -5.19
CA LEU A 232 23.83 -3.04 -5.27
C LEU A 232 24.16 -3.91 -6.49
N GLN A 233 24.58 -3.32 -7.61
CA GLN A 233 25.01 -4.07 -8.80
C GLN A 233 26.15 -5.07 -8.49
N GLU A 234 27.04 -4.73 -7.55
CA GLU A 234 28.17 -5.56 -7.15
C GLU A 234 27.86 -6.52 -5.99
N ALA A 235 26.62 -6.49 -5.48
CA ALA A 235 26.16 -7.35 -4.40
C ALA A 235 25.49 -8.64 -4.90
N ASP A 236 25.30 -9.59 -3.98
CA ASP A 236 24.47 -10.77 -4.25
C ASP A 236 23.00 -10.36 -4.39
N GLN A 237 22.43 -10.54 -5.59
CA GLN A 237 21.07 -10.16 -5.89
C GLN A 237 20.02 -10.96 -5.10
N ARG A 238 20.35 -12.14 -4.59
CA ARG A 238 19.46 -12.90 -3.69
C ARG A 238 19.34 -12.19 -2.33
N ALA A 239 20.45 -11.69 -1.80
CA ALA A 239 20.45 -10.91 -0.57
C ALA A 239 19.72 -9.57 -0.75
N VAL A 240 19.82 -8.95 -1.93
CA VAL A 240 19.05 -7.74 -2.23
C VAL A 240 17.55 -8.04 -2.35
N ALA A 241 17.17 -9.15 -3.00
CA ALA A 241 15.77 -9.60 -3.03
C ALA A 241 15.23 -9.85 -1.63
N LYS A 242 16.03 -10.45 -0.74
CA LYS A 242 15.68 -10.61 0.67
C LYS A 242 15.43 -9.28 1.39
N ALA A 243 16.33 -8.30 1.21
CA ALA A 243 16.14 -6.96 1.75
C ALA A 243 14.88 -6.28 1.20
N ARG A 244 14.60 -6.43 -0.10
CA ARG A 244 13.39 -5.92 -0.75
C ARG A 244 12.12 -6.53 -0.17
N SER A 245 12.10 -7.84 0.10
CA SER A 245 10.90 -8.55 0.54
C SER A 245 10.51 -8.25 1.99
N TYR A 246 11.45 -7.78 2.81
CA TYR A 246 11.20 -7.42 4.21
C TYR A 246 11.22 -5.91 4.50
N ALA A 247 11.56 -5.09 3.50
CA ALA A 247 11.40 -3.64 3.61
C ALA A 247 9.93 -3.29 3.86
N GLN A 248 9.69 -2.22 4.63
CA GLN A 248 8.34 -1.84 5.07
C GLN A 248 7.46 -1.61 3.85
N PRO A 249 6.42 -2.43 3.63
CA PRO A 249 5.57 -2.28 2.46
C PRO A 249 4.44 -1.28 2.71
N PHE A 250 3.96 -0.69 1.62
CA PHE A 250 2.74 0.10 1.57
C PHE A 250 1.70 -0.55 0.66
N THR A 251 0.46 -0.05 0.67
CA THR A 251 -0.64 -0.63 -0.10
C THR A 251 -0.27 -0.81 -1.57
N SER A 252 -0.48 -2.03 -2.09
CA SER A 252 -0.29 -2.37 -3.50
C SER A 252 -1.47 -1.89 -4.34
N ILE A 253 -1.19 -1.28 -5.48
CA ILE A 253 -2.20 -0.92 -6.50
C ILE A 253 -2.31 -1.96 -7.63
N PHE A 254 -1.47 -3.00 -7.60
CA PHE A 254 -1.35 -4.02 -8.66
C PHE A 254 -2.02 -5.35 -8.28
N GLY A 255 -2.93 -5.31 -7.30
CA GLY A 255 -3.63 -6.47 -6.76
C GLY A 255 -2.93 -7.08 -5.54
N SER A 256 -3.63 -8.00 -4.87
CA SER A 256 -3.18 -8.68 -3.64
C SER A 256 -2.52 -10.04 -3.86
N ASP A 257 -2.58 -10.57 -5.07
CA ASP A 257 -1.98 -11.87 -5.41
C ASP A 257 -0.47 -11.78 -5.69
N VAL A 258 0.10 -10.59 -5.53
CA VAL A 258 1.52 -10.30 -5.74
C VAL A 258 2.07 -9.53 -4.55
N PRO A 259 3.35 -9.75 -4.16
CA PRO A 259 3.98 -8.97 -3.11
C PRO A 259 3.89 -7.46 -3.38
N PRO A 260 3.60 -6.64 -2.35
CA PRO A 260 3.62 -5.18 -2.48
C PRO A 260 4.96 -4.69 -3.03
N SER A 261 4.91 -3.67 -3.87
CA SER A 261 6.06 -3.14 -4.62
C SER A 261 6.42 -1.71 -4.29
N TYR A 262 5.63 -1.05 -3.44
CA TYR A 262 5.99 0.21 -2.82
C TYR A 262 6.59 -0.11 -1.47
N ILE A 263 7.89 0.14 -1.35
CA ILE A 263 8.67 -0.14 -0.14
C ILE A 263 9.32 1.14 0.37
N ASP A 264 9.53 1.21 1.68
CA ASP A 264 10.26 2.32 2.28
C ASP A 264 11.74 2.29 1.87
N LEU A 265 12.23 3.41 1.30
CA LEU A 265 13.59 3.53 0.78
C LEU A 265 14.64 3.45 1.88
N GLY A 266 14.43 4.14 2.99
CA GLY A 266 15.38 4.16 4.11
C GLY A 266 15.49 2.80 4.78
N HIS A 267 14.36 2.15 5.03
CA HIS A 267 14.33 0.81 5.60
C HIS A 267 14.96 -0.23 4.64
N PHE A 268 14.66 -0.15 3.34
CA PHE A 268 15.33 -0.97 2.33
C PHE A 268 16.86 -0.78 2.34
N ALA A 269 17.36 0.46 2.41
CA ALA A 269 18.80 0.73 2.46
C ALA A 269 19.47 0.09 3.70
N GLN A 270 18.81 0.12 4.85
CA GLN A 270 19.27 -0.54 6.08
C GLN A 270 19.32 -2.07 5.92
N LEU A 271 18.25 -2.67 5.41
CA LEU A 271 18.17 -4.11 5.18
C LEU A 271 19.19 -4.57 4.14
N ALA A 272 19.35 -3.84 3.04
CA ALA A 272 20.32 -4.15 2.00
C ALA A 272 21.75 -4.16 2.55
N ALA A 273 22.09 -3.21 3.42
CA ALA A 273 23.38 -3.19 4.11
C ALA A 273 23.59 -4.43 5.00
N GLN A 274 22.55 -4.85 5.74
CA GLN A 274 22.61 -6.00 6.65
C GLN A 274 22.68 -7.34 5.90
N GLU A 275 21.81 -7.55 4.93
CA GLU A 275 21.66 -8.83 4.24
C GLU A 275 22.79 -9.08 3.23
N THR A 276 23.22 -8.05 2.48
CA THR A 276 24.33 -8.23 1.52
C THR A 276 25.68 -8.35 2.19
N ARG A 277 25.82 -7.83 3.43
CA ARG A 277 27.10 -7.72 4.17
C ARG A 277 28.21 -7.05 3.34
N ASN A 278 27.83 -6.25 2.34
CA ASN A 278 28.76 -5.57 1.46
C ASN A 278 29.08 -4.17 2.03
N PRO A 279 30.35 -3.84 2.32
CA PRO A 279 30.70 -2.54 2.91
C PRO A 279 30.37 -1.35 2.00
N ASP A 280 30.41 -1.53 0.68
CA ASP A 280 30.07 -0.47 -0.27
C ASP A 280 28.55 -0.21 -0.27
N VAL A 281 27.74 -1.28 -0.18
CA VAL A 281 26.28 -1.16 0.00
C VAL A 281 25.95 -0.50 1.34
N ALA A 282 26.65 -0.89 2.42
CA ALA A 282 26.46 -0.28 3.73
C ALA A 282 26.78 1.22 3.75
N GLN A 283 27.88 1.63 3.09
CA GLN A 283 28.24 3.04 2.99
C GLN A 283 27.24 3.81 2.11
N ALA A 284 26.86 3.27 0.95
CA ALA A 284 25.89 3.92 0.06
C ALA A 284 24.50 4.01 0.71
N GLY A 285 24.07 2.97 1.43
CA GLY A 285 22.83 2.98 2.20
C GLY A 285 22.85 4.02 3.32
N GLN A 286 23.98 4.21 4.02
CA GLN A 286 24.13 5.28 5.00
C GLN A 286 24.03 6.67 4.34
N ASN A 287 24.62 6.86 3.16
CA ASN A 287 24.49 8.13 2.43
C ASN A 287 23.02 8.44 2.09
N VAL A 288 22.23 7.42 1.71
CA VAL A 288 20.78 7.57 1.49
C VAL A 288 20.08 8.01 2.77
N LEU A 289 20.35 7.37 3.92
CA LEU A 289 19.75 7.75 5.20
C LEU A 289 20.11 9.19 5.62
N ASP A 290 21.36 9.60 5.41
CA ASP A 290 21.82 10.96 5.71
C ASP A 290 21.12 11.99 4.80
N ALA A 291 20.98 11.68 3.50
CA ALA A 291 20.27 12.53 2.55
C ALA A 291 18.77 12.63 2.85
N LEU A 292 18.12 11.51 3.23
CA LEU A 292 16.73 11.50 3.70
C LEU A 292 16.56 12.41 4.92
N SER A 293 17.45 12.30 5.91
CA SER A 293 17.40 13.16 7.10
C SER A 293 17.57 14.65 6.79
N ASN A 294 18.22 15.01 5.68
CA ASN A 294 18.35 16.40 5.23
C ASN A 294 17.12 16.88 4.44
N ALA A 295 16.47 15.98 3.69
CA ALA A 295 15.30 16.29 2.88
C ALA A 295 14.01 16.37 3.71
N VAL A 296 13.84 15.51 4.71
CA VAL A 296 12.62 15.43 5.53
C VAL A 296 12.59 16.57 6.55
N ILE A 297 11.61 17.46 6.42
CA ILE A 297 11.36 18.58 7.34
C ILE A 297 10.54 18.12 8.53
N ALA A 298 9.50 17.33 8.26
CA ALA A 298 8.61 16.73 9.24
C ALA A 298 8.11 15.39 8.68
N GLU A 299 7.95 14.42 9.56
CA GLU A 299 7.43 13.09 9.23
C GLU A 299 6.55 12.60 10.37
N ARG A 300 5.50 11.88 10.02
CA ARG A 300 4.63 11.19 10.97
C ARG A 300 4.18 9.88 10.38
N HIS A 301 4.25 8.82 11.18
CA HIS A 301 3.63 7.54 10.87
C HIS A 301 2.96 6.93 12.10
N GLY A 302 2.03 6.02 11.81
CA GLY A 302 1.35 5.19 12.80
C GLY A 302 2.16 3.97 13.24
N ALA A 303 1.81 3.39 14.39
CA ALA A 303 2.49 2.20 14.92
C ALA A 303 2.47 0.99 13.95
N LYS A 304 1.46 0.90 13.07
CA LYS A 304 1.34 -0.16 12.04
C LYS A 304 2.12 0.12 10.76
N LYS A 305 2.81 1.26 10.71
CA LYS A 305 3.72 1.67 9.63
C LYS A 305 5.10 1.99 10.19
N SER A 306 5.51 1.22 11.20
CA SER A 306 6.87 1.27 11.74
C SER A 306 7.89 1.06 10.62
N GLY A 307 9.03 1.73 10.70
CA GLY A 307 10.05 1.68 9.66
C GLY A 307 9.80 2.62 8.47
N ALA A 308 8.70 3.39 8.46
CA ALA A 308 8.52 4.47 7.50
C ALA A 308 9.53 5.60 7.75
N THR A 309 10.12 6.14 6.67
CA THR A 309 11.16 7.18 6.69
C THR A 309 10.78 8.44 5.90
N GLY A 310 9.54 8.49 5.39
CA GLY A 310 9.01 9.59 4.60
C GLY A 310 9.12 9.39 3.08
N PHE A 311 9.88 8.41 2.60
CA PHE A 311 10.07 8.16 1.17
C PHE A 311 9.86 6.69 0.79
N SER A 312 8.94 6.46 -0.12
CA SER A 312 8.77 5.19 -0.81
C SER A 312 9.57 5.17 -2.12
N ILE A 313 9.91 3.98 -2.59
CA ILE A 313 10.44 3.74 -3.93
C ILE A 313 9.75 2.52 -4.55
N TYR A 314 9.55 2.53 -5.87
CA TYR A 314 9.03 1.36 -6.56
C TYR A 314 10.10 0.28 -6.75
N PHE A 315 9.92 -0.87 -6.12
CA PHE A 315 10.73 -2.07 -6.34
C PHE A 315 9.79 -3.27 -6.57
N PRO A 316 9.49 -3.63 -7.83
CA PRO A 316 8.63 -4.77 -8.16
C PRO A 316 9.23 -6.11 -7.71
N ASN A 317 8.50 -7.22 -7.89
CA ASN A 317 9.06 -8.56 -7.97
C ASN A 317 9.21 -8.96 -9.46
N SER A 318 9.72 -10.15 -9.75
CA SER A 318 9.94 -10.55 -11.16
C SER A 318 8.65 -10.68 -11.98
N GLN A 319 7.51 -10.95 -11.32
CA GLN A 319 6.20 -11.03 -11.96
C GLN A 319 5.70 -9.64 -12.38
N LEU A 320 5.75 -8.65 -11.49
CA LEU A 320 5.37 -7.28 -11.79
C LEU A 320 6.31 -6.65 -12.81
N TYR A 321 7.62 -6.92 -12.72
CA TYR A 321 8.59 -6.41 -13.69
C TYR A 321 8.33 -6.92 -15.12
N ARG A 322 7.84 -8.16 -15.27
CA ARG A 322 7.44 -8.73 -16.57
C ARG A 322 6.11 -8.18 -17.10
N ASN A 323 5.24 -7.71 -16.21
CA ASN A 323 3.93 -7.22 -16.60
C ASN A 323 4.06 -5.87 -17.33
N PRO A 324 3.56 -5.70 -18.57
CA PRO A 324 3.72 -4.42 -19.28
C PRO A 324 3.13 -3.19 -18.57
N ALA A 325 2.09 -3.37 -17.74
CA ALA A 325 1.42 -2.31 -17.00
C ALA A 325 2.19 -1.91 -15.72
N ALA A 326 2.88 -2.83 -15.08
CA ALA A 326 3.64 -2.55 -13.85
C ALA A 326 5.15 -2.38 -14.10
N GLY A 327 5.66 -3.01 -15.15
CA GLY A 327 7.06 -3.08 -15.53
C GLY A 327 7.57 -1.86 -16.32
N PRO A 328 8.76 -1.99 -16.91
CA PRO A 328 9.52 -0.85 -17.45
C PRO A 328 8.80 -0.09 -18.57
N GLN A 329 7.90 -0.74 -19.33
CA GLN A 329 7.16 -0.10 -20.42
C GLN A 329 6.22 1.01 -19.94
N SER A 330 5.64 0.85 -18.75
CA SER A 330 4.79 1.88 -18.14
C SER A 330 5.56 2.74 -17.16
N TYR A 331 6.44 2.13 -16.35
CA TYR A 331 7.23 2.83 -15.34
C TYR A 331 8.08 3.95 -15.94
N THR A 332 8.92 3.65 -16.94
CA THR A 332 9.81 4.65 -17.55
C THR A 332 9.08 5.68 -18.42
N ALA A 333 7.85 5.39 -18.84
CA ALA A 333 7.03 6.32 -19.62
C ALA A 333 6.28 7.32 -18.73
N ILE A 334 5.84 6.90 -17.54
CA ILE A 334 5.07 7.75 -16.62
C ILE A 334 5.97 8.47 -15.62
N ALA A 335 6.96 7.78 -15.05
CA ALA A 335 7.97 8.37 -14.16
C ALA A 335 9.23 8.80 -14.94
N ASP A 336 9.03 9.34 -16.15
CA ASP A 336 10.07 9.58 -17.15
C ASP A 336 11.22 10.46 -16.63
N ARG A 337 10.90 11.53 -15.90
CA ARG A 337 11.91 12.42 -15.32
C ARG A 337 12.80 11.68 -14.32
N PHE A 338 12.20 10.89 -13.40
CA PHE A 338 13.00 10.14 -12.43
C PHE A 338 13.84 9.05 -13.09
N ALA A 339 13.31 8.35 -14.09
CA ALA A 339 14.08 7.39 -14.87
C ALA A 339 15.19 8.06 -15.71
N ALA A 340 15.04 9.32 -16.10
CA ALA A 340 16.09 10.06 -16.81
C ALA A 340 17.18 10.63 -15.88
N ASP A 341 16.82 11.00 -14.64
CA ASP A 341 17.70 11.66 -13.66
C ASP A 341 18.38 10.68 -12.68
N SER A 342 17.91 9.43 -12.64
CA SER A 342 18.41 8.38 -11.73
C SER A 342 18.94 7.17 -12.49
N LEU A 343 19.61 6.27 -11.77
CA LEU A 343 20.05 4.95 -12.24
C LEU A 343 19.13 3.84 -11.71
N TRP A 344 17.92 4.18 -11.24
CA TRP A 344 17.06 3.20 -10.61
C TRP A 344 16.43 2.24 -11.63
N ASP A 345 15.98 2.73 -12.79
CA ASP A 345 15.49 1.88 -13.87
C ASP A 345 16.61 1.01 -14.47
N ASP A 346 17.82 1.55 -14.61
CA ASP A 346 19.04 0.79 -14.94
C ASP A 346 19.30 -0.33 -13.92
N TYR A 347 19.19 -0.02 -12.63
CA TYR A 347 19.35 -1.02 -11.58
C TYR A 347 18.26 -2.09 -11.60
N LEU A 348 16.99 -1.72 -11.79
CA LEU A 348 15.90 -2.69 -11.94
C LEU A 348 16.17 -3.59 -13.16
N ALA A 349 16.62 -3.03 -14.29
CA ALA A 349 17.02 -3.81 -15.46
C ALA A 349 18.21 -4.73 -15.17
N PHE A 350 19.21 -4.29 -14.41
CA PHE A 350 20.29 -5.17 -13.96
C PHE A 350 19.77 -6.32 -13.10
N HIS A 351 19.00 -6.00 -12.06
CA HIS A 351 18.49 -6.97 -11.09
C HIS A 351 17.68 -8.09 -11.76
N TYR A 352 16.92 -7.76 -12.81
CA TYR A 352 16.06 -8.71 -13.51
C TYR A 352 16.62 -9.26 -14.81
N THR A 353 17.72 -8.73 -15.36
CA THR A 353 18.22 -9.19 -16.67
C THR A 353 19.73 -9.36 -16.76
N GLY A 354 20.47 -8.99 -15.70
CA GLY A 354 21.92 -8.98 -15.67
C GLY A 354 22.58 -7.89 -16.54
N ARG A 355 21.80 -6.98 -17.15
CA ARG A 355 22.31 -5.85 -17.94
C ARG A 355 23.06 -4.87 -17.02
N ARG A 356 24.38 -4.91 -17.07
CA ARG A 356 25.26 -3.96 -16.35
C ARG A 356 25.05 -2.52 -16.86
N PHE A 357 25.24 -1.57 -15.96
CA PHE A 357 25.17 -0.12 -16.22
C PHE A 357 26.36 0.62 -15.57
N GLU A 358 26.59 1.85 -16.00
CA GLU A 358 27.66 2.72 -15.51
C GLU A 358 27.09 4.04 -14.96
N ALA A 359 27.87 4.73 -14.12
CA ALA A 359 27.45 5.97 -13.45
C ALA A 359 27.05 7.13 -14.38
N GLY A 360 27.39 7.05 -15.67
CA GLY A 360 27.08 8.06 -16.68
C GLY A 360 25.96 7.69 -17.63
N ASP A 361 25.30 6.54 -17.42
CA ASP A 361 24.13 6.17 -18.19
C ASP A 361 22.96 7.11 -17.86
N SER A 362 22.24 7.53 -18.91
CA SER A 362 21.15 8.51 -18.82
C SER A 362 20.03 8.20 -19.84
N MET A 363 19.97 6.95 -20.30
CA MET A 363 19.01 6.51 -21.31
C MET A 363 18.02 5.57 -20.65
N LEU A 364 16.74 5.93 -20.76
CA LEU A 364 15.63 5.10 -20.27
C LEU A 364 15.78 3.65 -20.71
N VAL A 365 15.65 2.73 -19.76
CA VAL A 365 15.85 1.31 -20.00
C VAL A 365 14.52 0.58 -20.07
N VAL A 366 14.17 0.17 -21.29
CA VAL A 366 13.07 -0.77 -21.54
C VAL A 366 13.65 -2.02 -22.18
N PRO A 367 13.85 -3.11 -21.42
CA PRO A 367 14.27 -4.40 -21.97
C PRO A 367 13.35 -4.87 -23.10
N ASP A 368 13.93 -5.60 -24.07
CA ASP A 368 13.15 -6.25 -25.12
C ASP A 368 12.12 -7.20 -24.49
N ARG A 369 10.90 -7.26 -25.05
CA ARG A 369 9.82 -8.11 -24.50
C ARG A 369 10.18 -9.59 -24.42
N ASP A 370 11.07 -10.05 -25.29
CA ASP A 370 11.53 -11.44 -25.34
C ASP A 370 12.79 -11.69 -24.49
N GLN A 371 13.33 -10.65 -23.84
CA GLN A 371 14.49 -10.79 -22.96
C GLN A 371 14.09 -11.61 -21.72
N PRO A 372 14.83 -12.68 -21.40
CA PRO A 372 14.57 -13.45 -20.19
C PRO A 372 14.67 -12.56 -18.94
N VAL A 373 13.64 -12.61 -18.11
CA VAL A 373 13.64 -12.00 -16.77
C VAL A 373 14.05 -13.05 -15.74
N GLU A 374 15.16 -12.76 -15.06
CA GLU A 374 15.62 -13.45 -13.87
C GLU A 374 14.70 -13.16 -12.68
N ALA A 375 14.72 -14.02 -11.68
CA ALA A 375 13.96 -13.85 -10.44
C ALA A 375 14.90 -14.09 -9.26
N PRO A 376 15.68 -13.07 -8.83
CA PRO A 376 16.70 -13.26 -7.79
C PRO A 376 16.14 -13.73 -6.45
N GLY A 377 14.87 -13.40 -6.14
CA GLY A 377 14.17 -13.89 -4.96
C GLY A 377 13.56 -15.29 -5.11
N ALA A 378 13.55 -15.87 -6.31
CA ALA A 378 12.90 -17.16 -6.53
C ALA A 378 13.71 -18.30 -5.87
N GLY A 379 13.01 -19.21 -5.22
CA GLY A 379 13.58 -20.37 -4.51
C GLY A 379 13.12 -21.69 -5.14
N GLN A 380 13.98 -22.70 -5.10
CA GLN A 380 13.55 -24.09 -5.38
C GLN A 380 13.16 -24.74 -4.05
N ILE A 381 11.97 -24.40 -3.56
CA ILE A 381 11.44 -24.93 -2.30
C ILE A 381 10.74 -26.26 -2.58
N THR A 382 10.94 -27.24 -1.71
CA THR A 382 10.15 -28.47 -1.67
C THR A 382 9.74 -28.78 -0.25
N LEU A 383 8.50 -29.24 -0.08
CA LEU A 383 7.95 -29.68 1.19
C LEU A 383 7.74 -31.20 1.14
N SER A 384 8.23 -31.90 2.16
CA SER A 384 7.90 -33.32 2.33
C SER A 384 6.42 -33.50 2.68
N PRO A 385 5.82 -34.68 2.43
CA PRO A 385 4.43 -34.95 2.84
C PRO A 385 4.23 -34.65 4.33
N VAL A 386 3.14 -33.95 4.66
CA VAL A 386 2.82 -33.59 6.05
C VAL A 386 2.49 -34.85 6.85
N GLU A 387 3.21 -35.05 7.95
CA GLU A 387 2.95 -36.08 8.96
C GLU A 387 2.07 -35.51 10.08
N LEU A 388 1.12 -36.31 10.57
CA LEU A 388 0.21 -35.92 11.65
C LEU A 388 0.39 -36.81 12.88
N SER A 389 0.29 -36.23 14.07
CA SER A 389 0.25 -37.01 15.31
C SER A 389 -1.02 -37.85 15.47
N ASP A 390 -2.13 -37.41 14.89
CA ASP A 390 -3.43 -38.09 14.87
C ASP A 390 -4.19 -37.69 13.59
N SER A 391 -5.13 -38.52 13.13
CA SER A 391 -6.00 -38.18 11.99
C SER A 391 -7.28 -37.44 12.39
N VAL A 392 -7.45 -37.16 13.69
CA VAL A 392 -8.61 -36.46 14.24
C VAL A 392 -8.15 -35.26 15.06
N ALA A 393 -8.73 -34.09 14.79
CA ALA A 393 -8.56 -32.90 15.62
C ALA A 393 -9.92 -32.46 16.17
N ALA A 394 -9.97 -32.01 17.41
CA ALA A 394 -11.18 -31.47 18.02
C ALA A 394 -10.83 -30.25 18.91
N PRO A 395 -11.80 -29.38 19.26
CA PRO A 395 -11.53 -28.30 20.21
C PRO A 395 -10.92 -28.81 21.51
N GLY A 396 -9.78 -28.24 21.92
CA GLY A 396 -8.96 -28.72 23.05
C GLY A 396 -8.19 -30.02 22.83
N GLN A 397 -8.19 -30.57 21.61
CA GLN A 397 -7.43 -31.75 21.16
C GLN A 397 -6.78 -31.45 19.80
N PRO A 398 -5.73 -30.61 19.77
CA PRO A 398 -5.05 -30.25 18.52
C PRO A 398 -4.27 -31.43 17.94
N VAL A 399 -3.94 -31.32 16.65
CA VAL A 399 -3.05 -32.26 15.96
C VAL A 399 -1.71 -31.58 15.68
N LEU A 400 -0.60 -32.25 15.97
CA LEU A 400 0.72 -31.80 15.55
C LEU A 400 0.93 -32.16 14.08
N MET A 401 1.17 -31.15 13.26
CA MET A 401 1.62 -31.28 11.88
C MET A 401 3.14 -31.16 11.83
N SER A 402 3.79 -31.98 11.01
CA SER A 402 5.22 -31.86 10.73
C SER A 402 5.56 -32.06 9.26
N SER A 403 6.49 -31.28 8.73
CA SER A 403 7.02 -31.44 7.37
C SER A 403 8.47 -30.98 7.29
N ALA A 404 9.30 -31.72 6.55
CA ALA A 404 10.65 -31.26 6.22
C ALA A 404 10.59 -30.28 5.04
N VAL A 405 11.24 -29.13 5.23
CA VAL A 405 11.41 -28.08 4.24
C VAL A 405 12.82 -28.18 3.67
N HIS A 406 12.92 -28.19 2.34
CA HIS A 406 14.18 -28.14 1.62
C HIS A 406 14.17 -26.97 0.64
N GLY A 407 15.25 -26.20 0.57
CA GLY A 407 15.37 -25.11 -0.39
C GLY A 407 16.14 -23.91 0.16
N GLU A 408 16.20 -22.87 -0.66
CA GLU A 408 16.79 -21.56 -0.35
C GLU A 408 15.76 -20.47 -0.69
N ASN A 409 16.06 -19.21 -0.33
CA ASN A 409 15.20 -18.05 -0.60
C ASN A 409 13.78 -18.18 -0.04
N ILE A 410 13.61 -18.87 1.07
CA ILE A 410 12.32 -18.96 1.76
C ILE A 410 12.03 -17.59 2.39
N GLY A 411 10.92 -16.98 1.98
CA GLY A 411 10.45 -15.69 2.47
C GLY A 411 9.57 -15.88 3.70
N HIS A 412 8.38 -16.42 3.50
CA HIS A 412 7.41 -16.67 4.56
C HIS A 412 6.87 -18.09 4.46
N ILE A 413 6.44 -18.64 5.58
CA ILE A 413 5.73 -19.92 5.63
C ILE A 413 4.42 -19.67 6.34
N TYR A 414 3.36 -20.27 5.82
CA TYR A 414 2.01 -20.19 6.35
C TYR A 414 1.54 -21.59 6.72
N PHE A 415 0.72 -21.71 7.75
CA PHE A 415 -0.16 -22.87 7.85
C PHE A 415 -1.39 -22.63 6.97
N PHE A 416 -2.02 -23.71 6.55
CA PHE A 416 -3.26 -23.68 5.79
C PHE A 416 -4.26 -24.64 6.42
N ALA A 417 -5.52 -24.22 6.49
CA ALA A 417 -6.65 -25.09 6.79
C ALA A 417 -7.81 -24.81 5.84
N GLY A 418 -8.30 -25.85 5.18
CA GLY A 418 -9.44 -25.77 4.28
C GLY A 418 -10.49 -26.84 4.55
N TYR A 419 -11.76 -26.46 4.55
CA TYR A 419 -12.88 -27.38 4.70
C TYR A 419 -13.22 -28.04 3.36
N GLN A 420 -13.28 -29.38 3.32
CA GLN A 420 -13.56 -30.12 2.09
C GLN A 420 -15.06 -30.37 1.90
N ASP A 421 -15.65 -29.76 0.87
CA ASP A 421 -16.99 -30.12 0.39
C ASP A 421 -16.90 -31.29 -0.59
N ARG A 422 -17.26 -32.49 -0.11
CA ARG A 422 -17.27 -33.72 -0.91
C ARG A 422 -18.33 -33.72 -2.02
N GLN A 423 -19.40 -32.93 -1.91
CA GLN A 423 -20.45 -32.88 -2.93
C GLN A 423 -20.03 -31.99 -4.09
N ALA A 424 -19.42 -30.85 -3.78
CA ALA A 424 -18.89 -29.92 -4.78
C ALA A 424 -17.51 -30.35 -5.32
N ASN A 425 -16.81 -31.27 -4.63
CA ASN A 425 -15.43 -31.64 -4.89
C ASN A 425 -14.50 -30.42 -4.86
N SER A 426 -14.66 -29.60 -3.82
CA SER A 426 -13.95 -28.35 -3.63
C SER A 426 -13.48 -28.18 -2.17
N ILE A 427 -12.51 -27.29 -1.96
CA ILE A 427 -11.98 -26.92 -0.65
C ILE A 427 -12.24 -25.44 -0.41
N TYR A 428 -12.93 -25.11 0.66
CA TYR A 428 -13.08 -23.76 1.16
C TYR A 428 -11.89 -23.40 2.05
N VAL A 429 -11.18 -22.31 1.76
CA VAL A 429 -10.09 -21.83 2.63
C VAL A 429 -10.69 -21.27 3.91
N ALA A 430 -10.48 -21.97 5.01
CA ALA A 430 -11.09 -21.65 6.30
C ALA A 430 -10.16 -20.80 7.18
N ASP A 431 -8.85 -21.04 7.10
CA ASP A 431 -7.84 -20.33 7.88
C ASP A 431 -6.45 -20.41 7.24
N SER A 432 -5.63 -19.39 7.48
CA SER A 432 -4.22 -19.33 7.08
C SER A 432 -3.53 -18.17 7.80
N ASP A 433 -2.44 -18.45 8.52
CA ASP A 433 -1.60 -17.41 9.13
C ASP A 433 -0.11 -17.73 8.96
N PHE A 434 0.75 -16.72 9.18
CA PHE A 434 2.19 -16.87 9.23
C PHE A 434 2.61 -17.86 10.31
N LEU A 435 3.59 -18.71 9.97
CA LEU A 435 4.35 -19.49 10.94
C LEU A 435 5.60 -18.74 11.35
N THR A 436 5.85 -18.71 12.65
CA THR A 436 7.03 -18.08 13.21
C THR A 436 8.26 -18.92 12.98
N SER A 437 9.35 -18.30 12.54
CA SER A 437 10.69 -18.89 12.58
C SER A 437 11.29 -18.83 14.00
N ASP A 438 12.14 -19.82 14.30
CA ASP A 438 13.00 -19.85 15.49
C ASP A 438 13.95 -18.64 15.58
N ASP A 439 14.34 -18.07 14.44
CA ASP A 439 15.08 -16.80 14.35
C ASP A 439 14.17 -15.75 13.70
N THR A 440 13.41 -15.03 14.54
CA THR A 440 12.66 -13.84 14.11
C THR A 440 13.53 -12.60 14.33
N ARG A 441 13.76 -11.86 13.25
CA ARG A 441 14.53 -10.61 13.27
C ARG A 441 13.62 -9.40 13.30
N GLU A 442 14.18 -8.28 13.71
CA GLU A 442 13.51 -6.98 13.78
C GLU A 442 14.49 -5.89 13.33
N ILE A 443 14.01 -4.98 12.48
CA ILE A 443 14.69 -3.71 12.21
C ILE A 443 13.65 -2.60 12.11
N SER A 444 13.88 -1.50 12.85
CA SER A 444 13.01 -0.32 12.85
C SER A 444 11.53 -0.64 13.14
N GLY A 445 11.26 -1.63 14.00
CA GLY A 445 9.90 -2.08 14.35
C GLY A 445 9.22 -2.99 13.33
N VAL A 446 9.90 -3.37 12.24
CA VAL A 446 9.42 -4.35 11.25
C VAL A 446 10.05 -5.71 11.51
N TYR A 447 9.21 -6.73 11.66
CA TYR A 447 9.64 -8.09 11.95
C TYR A 447 9.63 -8.95 10.69
N TYR A 448 10.60 -9.86 10.59
CA TYR A 448 10.71 -10.81 9.47
C TYR A 448 11.39 -12.11 9.91
N PRO A 449 11.09 -13.24 9.26
CA PRO A 449 11.70 -14.52 9.59
C PRO A 449 13.09 -14.69 9.00
N GLU A 450 13.94 -15.46 9.67
CA GLU A 450 15.15 -16.07 9.11
C GLU A 450 15.01 -17.59 9.19
N TRP A 451 14.95 -18.26 8.04
CA TRP A 451 14.82 -19.71 7.96
C TRP A 451 16.18 -20.44 7.87
N GLY A 452 17.28 -19.70 7.65
CA GLY A 452 18.62 -20.24 7.48
C GLY A 452 18.87 -20.85 6.10
N GLU A 453 20.11 -21.29 5.87
CA GLU A 453 20.52 -22.00 4.66
C GLU A 453 20.60 -23.50 4.99
N GLY A 454 19.57 -24.26 4.63
CA GLY A 454 19.56 -25.71 4.78
C GLY A 454 18.19 -26.28 5.13
N ASP A 455 18.16 -27.61 5.21
CA ASP A 455 16.94 -28.34 5.51
C ASP A 455 16.56 -28.18 6.99
N PHE A 456 15.28 -27.98 7.26
CA PHE A 456 14.72 -27.95 8.61
C PHE A 456 13.35 -28.63 8.65
N THR A 457 12.88 -28.90 9.85
CA THR A 457 11.56 -29.49 10.07
C THR A 457 10.65 -28.44 10.67
N LEU A 458 9.51 -28.22 10.02
CA LEU A 458 8.40 -27.47 10.58
C LEU A 458 7.60 -28.35 11.52
N GLU A 459 7.16 -27.76 12.62
CA GLU A 459 6.21 -28.35 13.57
C GLU A 459 5.18 -27.29 13.93
N PHE A 460 3.90 -27.62 13.84
CA PHE A 460 2.81 -26.72 14.20
C PHE A 460 1.63 -27.51 14.76
N GLU A 461 1.11 -27.10 15.92
CA GLU A 461 -0.10 -27.68 16.50
C GLU A 461 -1.33 -26.94 15.93
N TRP A 462 -2.11 -27.65 15.12
CA TRP A 462 -3.36 -27.12 14.59
C TRP A 462 -4.53 -27.48 15.52
N GLU A 463 -5.19 -26.46 16.06
CA GLU A 463 -6.48 -26.57 16.72
C GLU A 463 -7.58 -26.23 15.71
N PRO A 464 -8.69 -27.00 15.62
CA PRO A 464 -9.73 -26.77 14.64
C PRO A 464 -10.62 -25.58 15.03
N ILE A 465 -10.07 -24.38 14.88
CA ILE A 465 -10.75 -23.10 15.02
C ILE A 465 -10.81 -22.38 13.67
N VAL A 466 -11.80 -21.51 13.51
CA VAL A 466 -11.98 -20.66 12.33
C VAL A 466 -12.42 -19.26 12.77
N PHE A 467 -12.30 -18.28 11.87
CA PHE A 467 -12.64 -16.90 12.15
C PHE A 467 -13.93 -16.45 11.45
N ALA A 468 -14.62 -15.50 12.06
CA ALA A 468 -15.83 -14.89 11.54
C ALA A 468 -15.90 -13.41 11.83
N LEU A 469 -16.57 -12.65 10.97
CA LEU A 469 -17.02 -11.29 11.24
C LEU A 469 -18.34 -11.33 12.01
N ASP A 470 -18.49 -10.44 12.98
CA ASP A 470 -19.69 -10.30 13.79
C ASP A 470 -20.14 -8.84 13.84
N ASP A 471 -21.39 -8.58 13.45
CA ASP A 471 -22.00 -7.25 13.44
C ASP A 471 -22.90 -6.98 14.66
N GLY A 472 -22.87 -7.87 15.66
CA GLY A 472 -23.74 -7.86 16.84
C GLY A 472 -25.05 -8.64 16.66
N GLU A 473 -25.51 -8.88 15.42
CA GLU A 473 -26.72 -9.64 15.12
C GLU A 473 -26.43 -10.94 14.34
N ASN A 474 -25.48 -10.89 13.41
CA ASN A 474 -25.07 -11.95 12.51
C ASN A 474 -23.58 -12.24 12.71
N THR A 475 -23.24 -13.52 12.59
CA THR A 475 -21.85 -14.00 12.55
C THR A 475 -21.62 -14.69 11.22
N VAL A 476 -20.62 -14.24 10.46
CA VAL A 476 -20.29 -14.72 9.10
C VAL A 476 -18.84 -15.18 9.07
N GLN A 477 -18.60 -16.44 8.74
CA GLN A 477 -17.24 -16.98 8.59
C GLN A 477 -16.46 -16.20 7.51
N ALA A 478 -15.20 -15.87 7.82
CA ALA A 478 -14.33 -15.10 6.97
C ALA A 478 -12.86 -15.53 7.14
N LEU A 479 -12.12 -15.54 6.04
CA LEU A 479 -10.67 -15.70 6.07
C LEU A 479 -10.04 -14.38 6.52
N LEU A 480 -9.39 -14.38 7.69
CA LEU A 480 -8.59 -13.26 8.17
C LEU A 480 -7.18 -13.37 7.59
N ALA A 481 -6.88 -12.67 6.50
CA ALA A 481 -5.56 -12.72 5.86
C ALA A 481 -4.57 -11.81 6.61
N PRO A 482 -3.47 -12.33 7.18
CA PRO A 482 -2.51 -11.52 7.93
C PRO A 482 -1.72 -10.58 7.00
N GLN A 483 -1.46 -9.35 7.46
CA GLN A 483 -0.74 -8.33 6.67
C GLN A 483 0.69 -8.08 7.17
N SER A 484 1.05 -8.58 8.35
CA SER A 484 2.36 -8.33 8.97
C SER A 484 2.83 -9.56 9.72
N TYR A 485 4.03 -10.05 9.40
CA TYR A 485 4.70 -11.11 10.14
C TYR A 485 5.17 -10.61 11.51
N GLY A 486 5.11 -11.47 12.54
CA GLY A 486 5.78 -11.25 13.83
C GLY A 486 5.25 -10.10 14.70
N ALA A 487 4.20 -9.39 14.24
CA ALA A 487 3.56 -8.35 15.03
C ALA A 487 2.88 -8.95 16.28
N ALA A 488 2.94 -8.22 17.40
CA ALA A 488 2.14 -8.56 18.58
C ALA A 488 0.65 -8.59 18.23
N ALA A 489 -0.15 -9.40 18.92
CA ALA A 489 -1.56 -9.60 18.60
C ALA A 489 -2.37 -8.29 18.56
N GLU A 490 -2.08 -7.32 19.43
CA GLU A 490 -2.72 -6.00 19.40
C GLU A 490 -2.35 -5.14 18.17
N ASN A 491 -1.20 -5.40 17.55
CA ASN A 491 -0.68 -4.65 16.40
C ASN A 491 -0.86 -5.38 15.08
N ALA A 492 -1.11 -6.70 15.12
CA ALA A 492 -1.37 -7.51 13.96
C ALA A 492 -2.58 -6.95 13.18
N VAL A 493 -2.39 -6.80 11.88
CA VAL A 493 -3.42 -6.35 10.95
C VAL A 493 -3.86 -7.54 10.12
N TYR A 494 -5.17 -7.75 10.08
CA TYR A 494 -5.81 -8.77 9.26
C TYR A 494 -6.76 -8.11 8.27
N THR A 495 -6.93 -8.73 7.11
CA THR A 495 -7.86 -8.23 6.10
C THR A 495 -8.90 -9.27 5.74
N VAL A 496 -10.10 -8.78 5.40
CA VAL A 496 -11.16 -9.60 4.80
C VAL A 496 -11.62 -8.93 3.51
N ASP A 497 -11.57 -9.68 2.42
CA ASP A 497 -12.05 -9.23 1.12
C ASP A 497 -13.51 -9.55 0.92
N GLY A 498 -14.19 -8.73 0.13
CA GLY A 498 -15.62 -8.85 -0.10
C GLY A 498 -16.18 -7.80 -1.03
N VAL A 499 -17.51 -7.74 -1.06
CA VAL A 499 -18.27 -6.76 -1.81
C VAL A 499 -19.01 -5.87 -0.82
N TYR A 500 -18.67 -4.58 -0.81
CA TYR A 500 -19.42 -3.55 -0.11
C TYR A 500 -20.65 -3.17 -0.91
N THR A 501 -21.81 -3.14 -0.28
CA THR A 501 -23.08 -2.69 -0.87
C THR A 501 -23.64 -1.53 -0.07
N TYR A 502 -23.74 -0.37 -0.69
CA TYR A 502 -24.36 0.81 -0.10
C TYR A 502 -25.87 0.62 0.05
N THR A 503 -26.51 1.37 0.94
CA THR A 503 -27.98 1.35 1.14
C THR A 503 -28.80 1.65 -0.11
N ASP A 504 -28.25 2.34 -1.11
CA ASP A 504 -28.90 2.59 -2.40
C ASP A 504 -28.74 1.44 -3.41
N GLY A 505 -27.92 0.44 -3.07
CA GLY A 505 -27.66 -0.75 -3.88
C GLY A 505 -26.41 -0.67 -4.75
N GLU A 506 -25.65 0.44 -4.76
CA GLU A 506 -24.34 0.49 -5.42
C GLU A 506 -23.39 -0.53 -4.77
N GLN A 507 -22.57 -1.20 -5.58
CA GLN A 507 -21.61 -2.20 -5.11
C GLN A 507 -20.19 -1.87 -5.53
N ARG A 508 -19.23 -2.19 -4.65
CA ARG A 508 -17.79 -2.08 -4.92
C ARG A 508 -17.05 -3.27 -4.31
N ALA A 509 -16.01 -3.74 -4.99
CA ALA A 509 -15.03 -4.60 -4.35
C ALA A 509 -14.42 -3.84 -3.17
N ALA A 510 -14.26 -4.50 -2.03
CA ALA A 510 -13.80 -3.85 -0.82
C ALA A 510 -13.00 -4.80 0.07
N ARG A 511 -12.14 -4.20 0.90
CA ARG A 511 -11.33 -4.85 1.90
C ARG A 511 -11.58 -4.21 3.26
N LEU A 512 -11.90 -5.04 4.24
CA LEU A 512 -11.93 -4.66 5.65
C LEU A 512 -10.54 -4.83 6.24
N TYR A 513 -10.09 -3.87 7.03
CA TYR A 513 -8.87 -3.96 7.83
C TYR A 513 -9.25 -4.07 9.30
N LEU A 514 -8.85 -5.17 9.94
CA LEU A 514 -9.14 -5.46 11.33
C LEU A 514 -7.85 -5.55 12.14
N SER A 515 -7.92 -5.19 13.41
CA SER A 515 -6.80 -5.29 14.34
C SER A 515 -7.30 -5.16 15.77
N ASP A 516 -6.72 -5.94 16.68
CA ASP A 516 -7.16 -6.06 18.08
C ASP A 516 -8.67 -6.35 18.19
N GLY A 517 -9.16 -7.35 17.43
CA GLY A 517 -10.55 -7.80 17.51
C GLY A 517 -11.57 -6.96 16.74
N GLU A 518 -11.21 -5.76 16.28
CA GLU A 518 -12.16 -4.77 15.79
C GLU A 518 -11.86 -4.35 14.35
N LEU A 519 -12.92 -4.02 13.60
CA LEU A 519 -12.82 -3.33 12.33
C LEU A 519 -12.21 -1.94 12.54
N ARG A 520 -11.20 -1.61 11.74
CA ARG A 520 -10.51 -0.32 11.77
C ARG A 520 -10.85 0.55 10.56
N ASN A 521 -10.78 -0.01 9.36
CA ASN A 521 -11.02 0.72 8.11
C ASN A 521 -11.69 -0.18 7.06
N VAL A 522 -12.39 0.44 6.12
CA VAL A 522 -12.94 -0.21 4.93
C VAL A 522 -12.42 0.53 3.71
N TYR A 523 -11.81 -0.18 2.77
CA TYR A 523 -11.36 0.42 1.51
C TYR A 523 -12.08 -0.25 0.35
N GLY A 524 -12.65 0.56 -0.55
CA GLY A 524 -13.22 0.14 -1.81
C GLY A 524 -12.23 0.31 -2.97
N PHE A 525 -12.36 -0.54 -3.98
CA PHE A 525 -11.51 -0.56 -5.17
C PHE A 525 -12.35 -0.35 -6.44
N THR A 526 -11.68 0.08 -7.51
CA THR A 526 -12.33 0.37 -8.80
C THR A 526 -12.74 -0.90 -9.55
N ASP A 527 -11.99 -2.00 -9.38
CA ASP A 527 -12.28 -3.28 -9.99
C ASP A 527 -12.28 -4.45 -8.99
N ALA A 528 -12.73 -5.61 -9.44
CA ALA A 528 -12.79 -6.83 -8.64
C ALA A 528 -11.42 -7.47 -8.37
N ALA A 529 -10.39 -7.10 -9.13
CA ALA A 529 -9.00 -7.53 -8.92
C ALA A 529 -8.30 -6.68 -7.83
N GLN A 530 -9.02 -5.72 -7.24
CA GLN A 530 -8.51 -4.78 -6.26
C GLN A 530 -7.29 -4.00 -6.79
N THR A 531 -7.33 -3.68 -8.08
CA THR A 531 -6.32 -2.84 -8.72
C THR A 531 -6.77 -1.38 -8.78
N GLY A 532 -5.80 -0.50 -8.98
CA GLY A 532 -6.03 0.94 -9.02
C GLY A 532 -6.15 1.57 -7.64
N ALA A 533 -6.74 2.77 -7.57
CA ALA A 533 -6.62 3.60 -6.38
C ALA A 533 -7.62 3.19 -5.30
N PRO A 534 -7.17 2.93 -4.07
CA PRO A 534 -8.07 2.61 -2.97
C PRO A 534 -8.85 3.85 -2.51
N ARG A 535 -10.08 3.63 -2.06
CA ARG A 535 -10.96 4.66 -1.46
C ARG A 535 -11.44 4.22 -0.09
N GLU A 536 -11.15 4.98 0.95
CA GLU A 536 -11.77 4.70 2.25
C GLU A 536 -13.30 4.91 2.17
N ILE A 537 -14.03 3.91 2.65
CA ILE A 537 -15.48 3.91 2.81
C ILE A 537 -15.75 4.10 4.31
N LEU A 538 -16.54 5.11 4.66
CA LEU A 538 -17.03 5.31 6.02
C LEU A 538 -18.39 4.63 6.17
N PRO A 539 -18.48 3.44 6.82
CA PRO A 539 -19.70 2.67 6.76
C PRO A 539 -20.88 3.36 7.43
N GLN A 540 -22.05 3.32 6.79
CA GLN A 540 -23.28 3.88 7.34
C GLN A 540 -24.22 2.77 7.82
N PRO A 541 -25.06 3.03 8.84
CA PRO A 541 -26.07 2.07 9.27
C PRO A 541 -26.96 1.61 8.10
N GLY A 542 -27.02 0.30 7.89
CA GLY A 542 -27.76 -0.36 6.81
C GLY A 542 -26.94 -0.71 5.58
N ASP A 543 -25.71 -0.19 5.44
CA ASP A 543 -24.77 -0.69 4.44
C ASP A 543 -24.42 -2.16 4.74
N ARG A 544 -23.93 -2.88 3.74
CA ARG A 544 -23.70 -4.33 3.83
C ARG A 544 -22.32 -4.70 3.31
N PHE A 545 -21.73 -5.74 3.87
CA PHE A 545 -20.49 -6.33 3.36
C PHE A 545 -20.66 -7.84 3.19
N THR A 546 -20.57 -8.31 1.95
CA THR A 546 -20.62 -9.74 1.63
C THR A 546 -19.18 -10.26 1.52
N VAL A 547 -18.83 -11.21 2.38
CA VAL A 547 -17.48 -11.79 2.41
C VAL A 547 -17.20 -12.55 1.11
N SER A 548 -16.02 -12.33 0.51
CA SER A 548 -15.52 -13.13 -0.59
C SER A 548 -14.84 -14.39 -0.05
N GLN A 549 -15.42 -15.55 -0.31
CA GLN A 549 -14.87 -16.85 0.07
C GLN A 549 -13.95 -17.39 -1.01
N GLN A 550 -12.78 -17.87 -0.60
CA GLN A 550 -11.84 -18.53 -1.50
C GLN A 550 -12.08 -20.04 -1.51
N TRP A 551 -12.22 -20.58 -2.72
CA TRP A 551 -12.48 -22.00 -2.97
C TRP A 551 -11.49 -22.58 -3.98
N TYR A 552 -11.07 -23.82 -3.78
CA TYR A 552 -10.26 -24.58 -4.73
C TYR A 552 -11.07 -25.75 -5.27
N ASP A 553 -11.26 -25.82 -6.58
CA ASP A 553 -11.78 -27.03 -7.22
C ASP A 553 -10.70 -28.12 -7.19
N LEU A 554 -11.10 -29.34 -6.85
CA LEU A 554 -10.19 -30.48 -6.85
C LEU A 554 -10.18 -31.18 -8.21
N SER A 555 -8.98 -31.45 -8.71
CA SER A 555 -8.77 -32.30 -9.87
C SER A 555 -9.17 -33.77 -9.57
N SER A 556 -9.23 -34.61 -10.61
CA SER A 556 -9.57 -36.03 -10.44
C SER A 556 -8.57 -36.84 -9.60
N ASP A 557 -7.35 -36.33 -9.46
CA ASP A 557 -6.27 -36.86 -8.63
C ASP A 557 -6.18 -36.15 -7.26
N GLY A 558 -7.11 -35.25 -6.94
CA GLY A 558 -7.24 -34.61 -5.64
C GLY A 558 -6.28 -33.43 -5.41
N GLN A 559 -5.66 -32.89 -6.47
CA GLN A 559 -4.88 -31.67 -6.39
C GLN A 559 -5.77 -30.44 -6.45
N MET A 560 -5.41 -29.39 -5.72
CA MET A 560 -6.11 -28.11 -5.78
C MET A 560 -5.81 -27.39 -7.09
N GLY A 561 -6.86 -26.93 -7.76
CA GLY A 561 -6.77 -26.12 -8.97
C GLY A 561 -6.45 -24.65 -8.69
N THR A 562 -6.83 -23.77 -9.61
CA THR A 562 -6.76 -22.32 -9.38
C THR A 562 -7.84 -21.90 -8.38
N PRO A 563 -7.54 -21.00 -7.43
CA PRO A 563 -8.56 -20.48 -6.52
C PRO A 563 -9.67 -19.75 -7.29
N ALA A 564 -10.89 -19.93 -6.84
CA ALA A 564 -12.08 -19.22 -7.29
C ALA A 564 -12.69 -18.47 -6.10
N VAL A 565 -13.20 -17.27 -6.37
CA VAL A 565 -13.90 -16.45 -5.38
C VAL A 565 -15.40 -16.65 -5.53
N GLN A 566 -16.09 -16.86 -4.40
CA GLN A 566 -17.54 -16.97 -4.32
C GLN A 566 -18.09 -16.04 -3.23
N ASP A 567 -19.34 -15.60 -3.39
CA ASP A 567 -20.03 -14.82 -2.35
C ASP A 567 -20.34 -15.71 -1.14
N GLY A 568 -19.84 -15.30 0.02
CA GLY A 568 -20.14 -15.89 1.31
C GLY A 568 -21.34 -15.25 2.00
N GLY A 569 -21.31 -15.24 3.33
CA GLY A 569 -22.33 -14.55 4.12
C GLY A 569 -22.18 -13.02 4.06
N THR A 570 -23.23 -12.33 4.50
CA THR A 570 -23.26 -10.86 4.56
C THR A 570 -23.43 -10.38 5.98
N ILE A 571 -22.59 -9.44 6.41
CA ILE A 571 -22.83 -8.62 7.61
C ILE A 571 -23.52 -7.30 7.23
N VAL A 572 -24.22 -6.71 8.20
CA VAL A 572 -24.90 -5.42 8.05
C VAL A 572 -24.30 -4.43 9.04
N PHE A 573 -23.80 -3.29 8.55
CA PHE A 573 -23.26 -2.25 9.42
C PHE A 573 -24.40 -1.63 10.24
N GLY A 574 -24.26 -1.69 11.56
CA GLY A 574 -25.28 -1.24 12.53
C GLY A 574 -24.73 -0.23 13.53
N SER A 575 -25.32 -0.19 14.73
CA SER A 575 -24.81 0.62 15.84
C SER A 575 -23.65 -0.04 16.58
N ASP A 576 -23.59 -1.37 16.56
CA ASP A 576 -22.52 -2.13 17.18
C ASP A 576 -21.32 -2.21 16.22
N PRO A 577 -20.08 -2.10 16.73
CA PRO A 577 -18.89 -2.22 15.90
C PRO A 577 -18.77 -3.65 15.36
N VAL A 578 -18.32 -3.76 14.10
CA VAL A 578 -17.96 -5.06 13.53
C VAL A 578 -16.69 -5.55 14.22
N THR A 579 -16.75 -6.78 14.73
CA THR A 579 -15.62 -7.45 15.41
C THR A 579 -15.31 -8.78 14.72
N TRP A 580 -14.13 -9.35 14.98
CA TRP A 580 -13.90 -10.76 14.66
C TRP A 580 -14.25 -11.65 15.84
N LYS A 581 -14.69 -12.88 15.55
CA LYS A 581 -14.91 -13.94 16.52
C LYS A 581 -14.16 -15.20 16.12
N ILE A 582 -13.67 -15.90 17.12
CA ILE A 582 -13.12 -17.25 16.99
C ILE A 582 -14.28 -18.23 17.19
N LEU A 583 -14.41 -19.18 16.27
CA LEU A 583 -15.42 -20.23 16.28
C LEU A 583 -14.74 -21.60 16.25
N ASP A 584 -15.40 -22.61 16.80
CA ASP A 584 -15.02 -24.00 16.55
C ASP A 584 -15.26 -24.33 15.07
N ALA A 585 -14.32 -25.03 14.44
CA ALA A 585 -14.49 -25.49 13.07
C ALA A 585 -15.65 -26.49 12.97
N ALA A 586 -16.43 -26.41 11.89
CA ALA A 586 -17.57 -27.30 11.68
C ALA A 586 -17.11 -28.76 11.54
N PRO A 587 -17.89 -29.75 12.03
CA PRO A 587 -17.59 -31.18 11.81
C PRO A 587 -17.48 -31.50 10.33
N GLY A 588 -16.44 -32.26 9.94
CA GLY A 588 -16.18 -32.61 8.55
C GLY A 588 -14.74 -33.00 8.28
N GLU A 589 -14.38 -33.06 7.01
CA GLU A 589 -13.00 -33.30 6.59
C GLU A 589 -12.33 -31.97 6.27
N TYR A 590 -11.09 -31.83 6.75
CA TYR A 590 -10.25 -30.69 6.47
C TYR A 590 -8.98 -31.13 5.77
N VAL A 591 -8.50 -30.24 4.91
CA VAL A 591 -7.17 -30.30 4.32
C VAL A 591 -6.32 -29.29 5.07
N ILE A 592 -5.28 -29.77 5.75
CA ILE A 592 -4.36 -28.96 6.54
C ILE A 592 -2.93 -29.14 6.05
N GLY A 593 -2.09 -28.13 6.21
CA GLY A 593 -0.69 -28.25 5.84
C GLY A 593 0.06 -26.93 5.85
N PHE A 594 1.09 -26.86 5.03
CA PHE A 594 2.02 -25.74 4.95
C PHE A 594 2.10 -25.17 3.55
N ILE A 595 2.22 -23.85 3.46
CA ILE A 595 2.52 -23.11 2.24
C ILE A 595 3.84 -22.37 2.48
N ALA A 596 4.88 -22.71 1.75
CA ALA A 596 6.14 -21.98 1.74
C ALA A 596 6.17 -21.02 0.55
N GLU A 597 6.35 -19.73 0.83
CA GLU A 597 6.48 -18.66 -0.15
C GLU A 597 7.95 -18.23 -0.26
N ASP A 598 8.49 -18.17 -1.47
CA ASP A 598 9.84 -17.65 -1.70
C ASP A 598 9.87 -16.10 -1.71
N LEU A 599 11.08 -15.53 -1.76
CA LEU A 599 11.26 -14.07 -1.74
C LEU A 599 10.75 -13.36 -3.01
N ASP A 600 10.39 -14.08 -4.08
CA ASP A 600 9.78 -13.52 -5.30
C ASP A 600 8.24 -13.68 -5.29
N GLY A 601 7.66 -14.33 -4.27
CA GLY A 601 6.22 -14.56 -4.10
C GLY A 601 5.71 -15.87 -4.68
N ASN A 602 6.59 -16.79 -5.12
CA ASN A 602 6.15 -18.10 -5.60
C ASN A 602 5.86 -19.01 -4.41
N ARG A 603 4.76 -19.77 -4.49
CA ARG A 603 4.30 -20.65 -3.42
C ARG A 603 4.49 -22.12 -3.77
N THR A 604 4.96 -22.89 -2.79
CA THR A 604 5.01 -24.35 -2.79
C THR A 604 4.27 -24.85 -1.58
N ASP A 605 3.43 -25.86 -1.76
CA ASP A 605 2.56 -26.35 -0.70
C ASP A 605 2.66 -27.87 -0.49
N SER A 606 2.27 -28.29 0.72
CA SER A 606 2.05 -29.69 1.06
C SER A 606 0.90 -29.79 2.04
N TYR A 607 -0.04 -30.66 1.74
CA TYR A 607 -1.25 -30.83 2.54
C TYR A 607 -1.53 -32.30 2.85
N THR A 608 -2.33 -32.50 3.89
CA THR A 608 -2.85 -33.80 4.32
C THR A 608 -4.28 -33.64 4.83
N GLN A 609 -4.95 -34.77 5.08
CA GLN A 609 -6.34 -34.77 5.54
C GLN A 609 -6.44 -35.04 7.04
N VAL A 610 -7.37 -34.35 7.69
CA VAL A 610 -7.74 -34.55 9.09
C VAL A 610 -9.26 -34.47 9.22
N THR A 611 -9.82 -35.27 10.14
CA THR A 611 -11.25 -35.24 10.42
C THR A 611 -11.53 -34.42 11.68
N VAL A 612 -12.53 -33.52 11.61
CA VAL A 612 -13.11 -32.84 12.77
C VAL A 612 -14.46 -33.51 13.09
N PRO A 613 -14.65 -34.06 14.31
CA PRO A 613 -15.75 -34.97 14.63
C PRO A 613 -17.13 -34.32 14.84
#